data_AF-A0A966J026-F1
#
_entry.id   AF-A0A966J026-F1
#
_cell.length_a   1.000
_cell.length_b   1.000
_cell.length_c   1.000
_cell.angle_alpha   90.00
_cell.angle_beta   90.00
_cell.angle_gamma   90.00
#
_symmetry.space_group_name_H-M   'P 1'
#
loop_
_entity.id
_entity.type
_entity.pdbx_description
1 polymer ?
#
loop_
_entity_poly.entity_id
_entity_poly.type
_entity_poly.pdbx_seq_one_letter_code
_entity_poly.pdbx_strand_id
1 'polypeptide(L)'
;MTRPPITPTRITSRDNPRFKTLRQLAGDNTAYRKLGQVWLEGEHLCQAALARGVRLQSWVFSESGWSQRSSAMIALEGEVWVLPDA
;
A
#
# COMPACT_ATOMS: atom_id res chain seq x y z
N MET A 1 12.75 -22.60 2.22
CA MET A 1 11.48 -22.17 2.88
C MET A 1 10.75 -21.24 1.93
N THR A 2 9.75 -21.73 1.20
CA THR A 2 9.01 -20.95 0.20
C THR A 2 7.96 -20.13 0.92
N ARG A 3 8.08 -18.81 0.90
CA ARG A 3 7.10 -17.91 1.53
C ARG A 3 5.77 -18.00 0.77
N PRO A 4 4.60 -18.02 1.45
CA PRO A 4 3.32 -18.14 0.76
C PRO A 4 3.10 -16.96 -0.19
N PRO A 5 2.42 -17.18 -1.34
CA PRO A 5 2.12 -16.11 -2.28
C PRO A 5 1.21 -15.06 -1.63
N ILE A 6 1.55 -13.78 -1.79
CA ILE A 6 0.72 -12.69 -1.29
C ILE A 6 -0.58 -12.62 -2.11
N THR A 7 -1.73 -12.75 -1.47
CA THR A 7 -3.04 -12.53 -2.10
C THR A 7 -3.45 -11.07 -1.93
N PRO A 8 -3.49 -10.26 -3.01
CA PRO A 8 -3.90 -8.87 -2.92
C PRO A 8 -5.43 -8.76 -2.81
N THR A 9 -5.91 -7.75 -2.08
CA THR A 9 -7.30 -7.30 -2.16
C THR A 9 -7.45 -6.32 -3.31
N ARG A 10 -8.25 -6.66 -4.32
CA ARG A 10 -8.55 -5.76 -5.43
C ARG A 10 -9.66 -4.79 -5.02
N ILE A 11 -9.37 -3.50 -5.06
CA ILE A 11 -10.32 -2.42 -4.77
C ILE A 11 -10.70 -1.78 -6.10
N THR A 12 -11.81 -2.21 -6.68
CA THR A 12 -12.30 -1.73 -7.98
C THR A 12 -13.37 -0.65 -7.86
N SER A 13 -13.99 -0.49 -6.68
CA SER A 13 -15.05 0.49 -6.45
C SER A 13 -14.56 1.70 -5.67
N ARG A 14 -14.92 2.90 -6.17
CA ARG A 14 -14.66 4.19 -5.51
C ARG A 14 -15.43 4.37 -4.20
N ASP A 15 -16.51 3.61 -4.02
CA ASP A 15 -17.30 3.65 -2.79
C ASP A 15 -16.72 2.83 -1.65
N ASN A 16 -15.65 2.06 -1.91
CA ASN A 16 -14.98 1.28 -0.89
C ASN A 16 -14.44 2.19 0.23
N PRO A 17 -14.75 1.92 1.51
CA PRO A 17 -14.24 2.71 2.63
C PRO A 17 -12.72 2.86 2.64
N ARG A 18 -11.98 1.80 2.27
CA ARG A 18 -10.52 1.83 2.17
C ARG A 18 -10.04 2.82 1.11
N PHE A 19 -10.71 2.87 -0.04
CA PHE A 19 -10.41 3.83 -1.10
C PHE A 19 -10.65 5.28 -0.63
N LYS A 20 -11.74 5.51 0.11
CA LYS A 20 -12.05 6.83 0.69
C LYS A 20 -10.98 7.25 1.71
N THR A 21 -10.55 6.33 2.58
CA THR A 21 -9.45 6.58 3.53
C THR A 21 -8.14 6.87 2.82
N LEU A 22 -7.76 6.10 1.80
CA LEU A 22 -6.56 6.37 1.00
C LEU A 22 -6.59 7.75 0.35
N ARG A 23 -7.72 8.10 -0.29
CA ARG A 23 -7.90 9.41 -0.91
C ARG A 23 -7.79 10.54 0.10
N GLN A 24 -8.32 10.34 1.30
CA GLN A 24 -8.20 11.30 2.39
C GLN A 24 -6.74 11.43 2.87
N LEU A 25 -6.05 10.31 3.10
CA LEU A 25 -4.65 10.32 3.54
C LEU A 25 -3.71 10.92 2.50
N ALA A 26 -3.97 10.71 1.20
CA ALA A 26 -3.18 11.29 0.11
C ALA A 26 -3.46 12.79 -0.12
N GLY A 27 -4.70 13.24 0.14
CA GLY A 27 -5.13 14.62 -0.11
C GLY A 27 -5.06 15.57 1.09
N ASP A 28 -5.08 15.05 2.32
CA ASP A 28 -5.14 15.85 3.55
C ASP A 28 -3.92 15.58 4.43
N ASN A 29 -2.97 16.53 4.43
CA ASN A 29 -1.76 16.51 5.25
C ASN A 29 -2.02 16.48 6.76
N THR A 30 -3.24 16.76 7.23
CA THR A 30 -3.63 16.66 8.64
C THR A 30 -4.37 15.37 8.97
N ALA A 31 -4.71 14.55 7.97
CA ALA A 31 -5.45 13.31 8.15
C ALA A 31 -4.72 12.32 9.07
N TYR A 32 -3.38 12.35 9.12
CA TYR A 32 -2.61 11.49 10.03
C TYR A 32 -2.96 11.70 11.51
N ARG A 33 -3.36 12.92 11.91
CA ARG A 33 -3.75 13.19 13.30
C ARG A 33 -5.09 12.55 13.66
N LYS A 34 -5.99 12.44 12.69
CA LYS A 34 -7.35 11.89 12.88
C LYS A 34 -7.37 10.38 12.71
N LEU A 35 -6.61 9.86 11.75
CA LEU A 35 -6.61 8.46 11.36
C LEU A 35 -5.48 7.66 12.02
N GLY A 36 -4.48 8.32 12.60
CA GLY A 36 -3.30 7.65 13.16
C GLY A 36 -2.44 6.96 12.11
N GLN A 37 -2.61 7.31 10.83
CA GLN A 37 -1.95 6.68 9.69
C GLN A 37 -1.28 7.74 8.81
N VAL A 38 -0.14 7.39 8.24
CA VAL A 38 0.59 8.26 7.31
C VAL A 38 0.59 7.60 5.94
N TRP A 39 0.34 8.39 4.92
CA TRP A 39 0.50 7.98 3.54
C TRP A 39 1.93 8.20 3.09
N LEU A 40 2.54 7.16 2.53
CA LEU A 40 3.92 7.16 2.07
C LEU A 40 3.94 6.79 0.60
N GLU A 41 4.36 7.72 -0.24
CA GLU A 41 4.50 7.50 -1.68
C GLU A 41 5.96 7.50 -2.09
N GLY A 42 6.35 6.54 -2.94
CA GLY A 42 7.69 6.44 -3.50
C GLY A 42 8.46 5.23 -2.99
N GLU A 43 9.07 4.51 -3.93
CA GLU A 43 9.84 3.29 -3.66
C GLU A 43 10.95 3.53 -2.61
N HIS A 44 11.72 4.61 -2.77
CA HIS A 44 12.84 4.93 -1.87
C HIS A 44 12.37 5.23 -0.45
N LEU A 45 11.21 5.87 -0.26
CA LEU A 45 10.66 6.11 1.08
C LEU A 45 10.18 4.81 1.72
N CYS A 46 9.47 3.96 0.97
CA CYS A 46 9.05 2.64 1.45
C CYS A 46 10.26 1.77 1.82
N GLN A 47 11.31 1.76 1.00
CA GLN A 47 12.57 1.07 1.27
C GLN A 47 13.25 1.64 2.52
N ALA A 48 13.31 2.96 2.67
CA ALA A 48 13.93 3.61 3.82
C ALA A 48 13.13 3.39 5.12
N ALA A 49 11.81 3.23 5.04
CA ALA A 49 10.97 2.84 6.17
C ALA A 49 11.23 1.38 6.57
N LEU A 50 11.25 0.48 5.59
CA LEU A 50 11.59 -0.94 5.82
C LEU A 50 13.00 -1.11 6.40
N ALA A 51 13.99 -0.38 5.88
CA ALA A 51 15.37 -0.41 6.37
C ALA A 51 15.50 0.07 7.82
N ARG A 52 14.57 0.92 8.28
CA ARG A 52 14.47 1.37 9.67
C ARG A 52 13.64 0.42 10.56
N GLY A 53 13.15 -0.70 10.02
CA GLY A 53 12.28 -1.63 10.73
C GLY A 53 10.85 -1.13 10.94
N VAL A 54 10.43 -0.09 10.21
CA VAL A 54 9.05 0.39 10.25
C VAL A 54 8.16 -0.66 9.59
N ARG A 55 7.19 -1.17 10.35
CA ARG A 55 6.21 -2.11 9.84
C ARG A 55 5.09 -1.36 9.13
N LEU A 56 5.09 -1.42 7.79
CA LEU A 56 4.03 -0.86 6.97
C LEU A 56 2.75 -1.71 7.15
N GLN A 57 1.62 -1.04 7.41
CA GLN A 57 0.34 -1.72 7.67
C GLN A 57 -0.32 -2.23 6.39
N SER A 58 -0.30 -1.38 5.36
CA SER A 58 -0.92 -1.65 4.08
C SER A 58 -0.03 -1.18 2.94
N TRP A 59 -0.03 -1.95 1.86
CA TRP A 59 0.66 -1.65 0.62
C TRP A 59 -0.35 -1.40 -0.46
N VAL A 60 -0.14 -0.36 -1.26
CA VAL A 60 -1.05 -0.01 -2.34
C VAL A 60 -0.29 -0.05 -3.65
N PHE A 61 -0.85 -0.78 -4.61
CA PHE A 61 -0.32 -0.90 -5.97
C PHE A 61 -1.40 -0.56 -6.98
N SER A 62 -1.01 -0.10 -8.16
CA SER A 62 -1.86 -0.17 -9.34
C SER A 62 -1.92 -1.59 -9.88
N GLU A 63 -2.91 -1.90 -10.72
CA GLU A 63 -3.08 -3.22 -11.33
C GLU A 63 -1.90 -3.58 -12.24
N SER A 64 -1.45 -2.62 -13.06
CA SER A 64 -0.22 -2.73 -13.86
C SER A 64 1.03 -2.94 -12.98
N GLY A 65 1.19 -2.14 -11.92
CA GLY A 65 2.34 -2.19 -11.03
C GLY A 65 2.42 -3.50 -10.25
N TRP A 66 1.27 -4.04 -9.83
CA TRP A 66 1.19 -5.33 -9.18
C TRP A 66 1.61 -6.48 -10.10
N SER A 67 1.25 -6.41 -11.38
CA SER A 67 1.59 -7.44 -12.38
C SER A 67 3.08 -7.39 -12.78
N GLN A 68 3.69 -6.21 -12.77
CA GLN A 68 5.10 -6.00 -13.13
C GLN A 68 6.06 -6.01 -11.93
N ARG A 69 5.56 -6.31 -10.72
CA ARG A 69 6.36 -6.21 -9.50
C ARG A 69 7.57 -7.14 -9.49
N SER A 70 8.66 -6.66 -8.93
CA SER A 70 9.89 -7.42 -8.74
C SER A 70 9.75 -8.44 -7.60
N SER A 71 10.60 -9.47 -7.62
CA SER A 71 10.58 -10.56 -6.63
C SER A 71 10.89 -10.10 -5.21
N ALA A 72 11.58 -8.97 -5.05
CA ALA A 72 11.82 -8.34 -3.75
C ALA A 72 10.51 -7.90 -3.06
N MET A 73 9.48 -7.57 -3.85
CA MET A 73 8.14 -7.20 -3.36
C MET A 73 7.21 -8.40 -3.14
N ILE A 74 7.71 -9.64 -3.22
CA ILE A 74 6.97 -10.85 -2.81
C ILE A 74 6.97 -10.97 -1.27
N ALA A 75 7.83 -10.19 -0.61
CA ALA A 75 8.07 -10.26 0.81
C ALA A 75 7.40 -9.14 1.63
N LEU A 76 6.23 -8.67 1.21
CA LEU A 76 5.50 -7.65 1.96
C LEU A 76 4.83 -8.26 3.20
N GLU A 77 5.02 -7.61 4.34
CA GLU A 77 4.20 -7.82 5.52
C GLU A 77 3.12 -6.72 5.56
N GLY A 78 1.87 -7.11 5.82
CA GLY A 78 0.72 -6.21 5.80
C GLY A 78 -0.31 -6.55 4.73
N GLU A 79 -1.43 -5.83 4.73
CA GLU A 79 -2.45 -6.01 3.69
C GLU A 79 -1.96 -5.41 2.38
N VAL A 80 -2.12 -6.15 1.27
CA VAL A 80 -1.84 -5.60 -0.06
C VAL A 80 -3.16 -5.25 -0.74
N TRP A 81 -3.27 -4.01 -1.19
CA TRP A 81 -4.41 -3.50 -1.95
C TRP A 81 -3.97 -3.16 -3.36
N VAL A 82 -4.77 -3.59 -4.34
CA VAL A 82 -4.53 -3.30 -5.75
C VAL A 82 -5.70 -2.49 -6.28
N LEU A 83 -5.39 -1.31 -6.81
CA LEU A 83 -6.33 -0.39 -7.42
C LEU A 83 -6.29 -0.57 -8.95
N PRO A 84 -7.41 -0.37 -9.67
CA PRO A 84 -7.37 -0.28 -11.12
C PRO A 84 -6.45 0.86 -11.55
N ASP A 85 -5.81 0.69 -12.70
CA ASP A 85 -5.11 1.80 -13.36
C ASP A 85 -6.11 2.94 -13.64
N ALA A 86 -5.68 4.18 -13.44
CA ALA A 86 -6.51 5.38 -13.55
C ALA A 86 -6.82 5.76 -15.01
#